data_AF-A0A845DHS7-F1
#
_entry.id   AF-A0A845DHS7-F1
#
_cell.length_a   1.000
_cell.length_b   1.000
_cell.length_c   1.000
_cell.angle_alpha   90.00
_cell.angle_beta   90.00
_cell.angle_gamma   90.00
#
_symmetry.space_group_name_H-M   'P 1'
#
loop_
_entity.id
_entity.type
_entity.pdbx_description
1 polymer ?
#
loop_
_entity_poly.entity_id
_entity_poly.type
_entity_poly.pdbx_seq_one_letter_code
_entity_poly.pdbx_strand_id
1 'polypeptide(L)'
;MKIKNCVRFLLTLLLLTTASTPVLAQTPDPCASVEPLRPGDTVTDIVSDVSLAHVDITEVETSLAEETLTVVFHLSDLPDTLRFNRTELGEGTKEYEWEVAIDVDNDRSTGPGGFDTLLTAYHIAFMSHEGTAADVTAPIGELLEVSVWEINPDGSTSTGPYGMGSLTVSAAEDTITMTGVVPGITSASRLTFEAYDAGYPDEKDWIECHDPFSMGLHTWPLRPSNQCDSGEAVRPGQGIVDEAPDDLAAHVDVTEINTSLSGETLTVVFHLRDLPETLTFARTGVPADVLEYSWEVSIDVDADQETGYHGFEYILSSISVSHGVSSDREQSVASAADDLQTNTWRLETGGSTLFDIDFFGWARIELSAEEDTVTLSGEIPGITAESQLAFGVYDYLGGSDEVGCLTPFGLGRPSPAKGPSDGSAATPSRSASTDESREPAGHADIRGVTTTVDGETLTVTL
;
A
#
# COMPACT_ATOMS: atom_id res chain seq x y z
N MET A 1 -22.99 -33.83 63.32
CA MET A 1 -22.26 -32.73 62.66
C MET A 1 -20.80 -33.13 62.60
N LYS A 2 -20.19 -33.40 61.41
CA LYS A 2 -18.71 -33.30 61.16
C LYS A 2 -18.15 -33.95 59.88
N ILE A 3 -18.91 -34.70 59.07
CA ILE A 3 -18.32 -35.33 57.86
C ILE A 3 -18.67 -34.58 56.56
N LYS A 4 -19.91 -34.10 56.40
CA LYS A 4 -20.32 -33.37 55.17
C LYS A 4 -19.58 -32.04 54.95
N ASN A 5 -19.13 -31.36 56.00
CA ASN A 5 -18.40 -30.10 55.85
C ASN A 5 -16.92 -30.30 55.50
N CYS A 6 -16.30 -31.42 55.90
CA CYS A 6 -14.93 -31.74 55.49
C CYS A 6 -14.84 -32.06 53.99
N VAL A 7 -15.81 -32.80 53.45
CA VAL A 7 -15.81 -33.16 52.01
C VAL A 7 -16.00 -31.92 51.13
N ARG A 8 -16.90 -31.00 51.50
CA ARG A 8 -17.04 -29.73 50.75
C ARG A 8 -15.78 -28.87 50.83
N PHE A 9 -15.16 -28.76 52.00
CA PHE A 9 -13.93 -27.97 52.15
C PHE A 9 -12.76 -28.55 51.37
N LEU A 10 -12.60 -29.89 51.34
CA LEU A 10 -11.57 -30.55 50.53
C LEU A 10 -11.82 -30.41 49.03
N LEU A 11 -13.08 -30.47 48.58
CA LEU A 11 -13.41 -30.29 47.16
C LEU A 11 -13.13 -28.85 46.69
N THR A 12 -13.47 -27.85 47.52
CA THR A 12 -13.19 -26.44 47.23
C THR A 12 -11.69 -26.16 47.26
N LEU A 13 -10.94 -26.77 48.18
CA LEU A 13 -9.48 -26.64 48.23
C LEU A 13 -8.82 -27.31 47.01
N LEU A 14 -9.32 -28.46 46.57
CA LEU A 14 -8.80 -29.15 45.37
C LEU A 14 -9.04 -28.33 44.10
N LEU A 15 -10.22 -27.70 43.99
CA LEU A 15 -10.58 -26.82 42.87
C LEU A 15 -9.79 -25.49 42.87
N LEU A 16 -9.36 -25.00 44.03
CA LEU A 16 -8.53 -23.80 44.14
C LEU A 16 -7.03 -24.07 43.90
N THR A 17 -6.56 -25.31 44.05
CA THR A 17 -5.16 -25.67 43.79
C THR A 17 -4.86 -26.09 42.35
N THR A 18 -5.88 -26.23 41.50
CA THR A 18 -5.71 -26.56 40.07
C THR A 18 -6.06 -25.40 39.13
N ALA A 19 -6.41 -24.23 39.68
CA ALA A 19 -6.56 -23.00 38.90
C ALA A 19 -5.18 -22.35 38.68
N SER A 20 -4.24 -23.10 38.11
CA SER A 20 -3.12 -22.48 37.42
C SER A 20 -3.72 -21.88 36.17
N THR A 21 -3.97 -20.57 36.16
CA THR A 21 -4.17 -19.85 34.90
C THR A 21 -2.99 -20.24 34.01
N PRO A 22 -3.19 -20.88 32.84
CA PRO A 22 -2.10 -21.13 31.94
C PRO A 22 -1.45 -19.78 31.70
N VAL A 23 -0.19 -19.66 32.10
CA VAL A 23 0.63 -18.55 31.64
C VAL A 23 0.71 -18.80 30.14
N LEU A 24 -0.06 -18.05 29.37
CA LEU A 24 0.15 -17.92 27.94
C LEU A 24 1.56 -17.37 27.82
N ALA A 25 2.52 -18.27 27.58
CA ALA A 25 3.83 -17.85 27.15
C ALA A 25 3.56 -17.06 25.89
N GLN A 26 3.86 -15.76 25.90
CA GLN A 26 3.90 -14.99 24.67
C GLN A 26 4.88 -15.75 23.77
N THR A 27 4.35 -16.33 22.70
CA THR A 27 5.17 -16.76 21.58
C THR A 27 5.99 -15.53 21.19
N PRO A 28 7.32 -15.62 21.20
CA PRO A 28 8.15 -14.53 20.72
C PRO A 28 7.62 -14.14 19.34
N ASP A 29 7.42 -12.84 19.13
CA ASP A 29 7.15 -12.32 17.80
C ASP A 29 8.20 -12.92 16.86
N PRO A 30 7.80 -13.75 15.89
CA PRO A 30 8.72 -14.52 15.04
C PRO A 30 9.68 -13.60 14.27
N CYS A 31 9.30 -12.34 14.13
CA CYS A 31 10.08 -11.31 13.45
C CYS A 31 10.79 -10.34 14.40
N ALA A 32 10.83 -10.62 15.71
CA ALA A 32 11.60 -9.84 16.67
C ALA A 32 13.13 -9.90 16.42
N SER A 33 13.61 -10.90 15.68
CA SER A 33 14.98 -10.92 15.17
C SER A 33 15.04 -10.27 13.80
N VAL A 34 15.83 -9.20 13.67
CA VAL A 34 16.08 -8.40 12.46
C VAL A 34 16.75 -9.18 11.31
N GLU A 35 16.89 -10.51 11.42
CA GLU A 35 17.50 -11.31 10.36
C GLU A 35 16.46 -11.63 9.28
N PRO A 36 16.76 -11.37 7.99
CA PRO A 36 15.84 -11.69 6.91
C PRO A 36 15.71 -13.22 6.76
N LEU A 37 14.52 -13.67 6.39
CA LEU A 37 14.24 -15.07 6.08
C LEU A 37 14.97 -15.48 4.81
N ARG A 38 15.54 -16.67 4.80
CA ARG A 38 16.40 -17.20 3.73
C ARG A 38 15.97 -18.60 3.31
N PRO A 39 16.35 -19.04 2.10
CA PRO A 39 16.13 -20.43 1.72
C PRO A 39 16.82 -21.41 2.67
N GLY A 40 16.05 -22.34 3.22
CA GLY A 40 16.48 -23.30 4.25
C GLY A 40 15.93 -23.01 5.65
N ASP A 41 15.28 -21.86 5.84
CA ASP A 41 14.66 -21.50 7.10
C ASP A 41 13.27 -22.14 7.26
N THR A 42 12.87 -22.29 8.53
CA THR A 42 11.50 -22.59 8.97
C THR A 42 11.05 -21.46 9.87
N VAL A 43 9.91 -20.86 9.57
CA VAL A 43 9.32 -19.75 10.34
C VAL A 43 7.88 -20.09 10.71
N THR A 44 7.48 -19.81 11.94
CA THR A 44 6.13 -20.02 12.46
C THR A 44 5.41 -18.71 12.62
N ASP A 45 4.10 -18.69 12.41
CA ASP A 45 3.27 -17.51 12.62
C ASP A 45 2.22 -17.70 13.74
N ILE A 46 1.52 -16.63 14.09
CA ILE A 46 0.45 -16.62 15.07
C ILE A 46 -0.81 -17.23 14.45
N VAL A 47 -1.05 -18.50 14.77
CA VAL A 47 -2.28 -19.19 14.38
C VAL A 47 -3.55 -18.37 14.68
N SER A 48 -4.39 -18.20 13.65
CA SER A 48 -5.71 -17.56 13.69
C SER A 48 -5.69 -16.06 14.00
N ASP A 49 -4.66 -15.36 13.55
CA ASP A 49 -4.69 -13.91 13.39
C ASP A 49 -5.48 -13.46 12.15
N VAL A 50 -5.67 -14.37 11.18
CA VAL A 50 -6.61 -14.26 10.06
C VAL A 50 -7.79 -15.24 10.23
N SER A 51 -9.01 -14.85 9.85
CA SER A 51 -10.21 -15.71 10.05
C SER A 51 -10.44 -16.74 8.94
N LEU A 52 -9.87 -16.56 7.75
CA LEU A 52 -9.86 -17.56 6.69
C LEU A 52 -8.79 -18.61 6.94
N ALA A 53 -9.22 -19.82 7.29
CA ALA A 53 -8.28 -20.89 7.66
C ALA A 53 -7.41 -21.43 6.50
N HIS A 54 -7.83 -21.25 5.25
CA HIS A 54 -7.02 -21.56 4.06
C HIS A 54 -6.04 -20.44 3.67
N VAL A 55 -6.10 -19.31 4.37
CA VAL A 55 -5.18 -18.16 4.21
C VAL A 55 -4.23 -18.04 5.41
N ASP A 56 -4.73 -18.30 6.63
CA ASP A 56 -3.99 -18.33 7.91
C ASP A 56 -2.80 -19.31 7.87
N ILE A 57 -1.62 -18.75 7.58
CA ILE A 57 -0.30 -19.38 7.58
C ILE A 57 0.09 -19.62 9.03
N THR A 58 0.45 -20.86 9.34
CA THR A 58 0.90 -21.24 10.68
C THR A 58 2.39 -21.52 10.73
N GLU A 59 2.97 -21.96 9.60
CA GLU A 59 4.38 -22.22 9.42
C GLU A 59 4.74 -22.19 7.93
N VAL A 60 5.96 -21.75 7.62
CA VAL A 60 6.55 -21.87 6.29
C VAL A 60 7.89 -22.56 6.39
N GLU A 61 8.07 -23.61 5.61
CA GLU A 61 9.37 -24.28 5.41
C GLU A 61 9.91 -23.98 4.03
N THR A 62 11.20 -23.67 3.94
CA THR A 62 11.86 -23.47 2.65
C THR A 62 13.07 -24.38 2.49
N SER A 63 13.34 -24.78 1.26
CA SER A 63 14.58 -25.47 0.91
C SER A 63 15.07 -25.08 -0.48
N LEU A 64 16.39 -25.08 -0.66
CA LEU A 64 17.02 -24.72 -1.91
C LEU A 64 17.94 -25.84 -2.41
N ALA A 65 17.70 -26.26 -3.65
CA ALA A 65 18.56 -27.19 -4.37
C ALA A 65 18.96 -26.58 -5.71
N GLU A 66 20.22 -26.18 -5.84
CA GLU A 66 20.70 -25.37 -6.97
C GLU A 66 19.90 -24.05 -7.03
N GLU A 67 19.22 -23.79 -8.15
CA GLU A 67 18.30 -22.64 -8.31
C GLU A 67 16.84 -23.04 -8.12
N THR A 68 16.56 -24.26 -7.65
CA THR A 68 15.19 -24.74 -7.40
C THR A 68 14.80 -24.47 -5.96
N LEU A 69 13.92 -23.49 -5.77
CA LEU A 69 13.31 -23.18 -4.48
C LEU A 69 12.06 -24.04 -4.28
N THR A 70 11.98 -24.71 -3.13
CA THR A 70 10.76 -25.39 -2.67
C THR A 70 10.27 -24.69 -1.41
N VAL A 71 8.98 -24.37 -1.40
CA VAL A 71 8.29 -23.68 -0.29
C VAL A 71 7.10 -24.52 0.12
N VAL A 72 6.95 -24.77 1.42
CA VAL A 72 5.80 -25.45 2.01
C VAL A 72 5.09 -24.48 2.95
N PHE A 73 3.89 -24.06 2.57
CA PHE A 73 2.97 -23.36 3.47
C PHE A 73 2.21 -24.38 4.29
N HIS A 74 2.22 -24.22 5.61
CA HIS A 74 1.35 -24.91 6.54
C HIS A 74 0.23 -23.95 6.95
N LEU A 75 -1.02 -24.33 6.72
CA LEU A 75 -2.19 -23.48 6.95
C LEU A 75 -3.00 -24.02 8.14
N SER A 76 -3.94 -23.25 8.68
CA SER A 76 -4.63 -23.66 9.91
C SER A 76 -5.74 -24.71 9.69
N ASP A 77 -6.44 -24.68 8.56
CA ASP A 77 -7.40 -25.70 8.11
C ASP A 77 -7.61 -25.58 6.58
N LEU A 78 -6.86 -26.36 5.80
CA LEU A 78 -6.93 -26.31 4.34
C LEU A 78 -8.03 -27.26 3.81
N PRO A 79 -9.10 -26.76 3.19
CA PRO A 79 -10.17 -27.62 2.70
C PRO A 79 -9.71 -28.46 1.49
N ASP A 80 -10.35 -29.62 1.29
CA ASP A 80 -10.10 -30.46 0.11
C ASP A 80 -10.41 -29.73 -1.22
N THR A 81 -11.32 -28.77 -1.20
CA THR A 81 -11.81 -28.05 -2.38
C THR A 81 -12.08 -26.58 -2.08
N LEU A 82 -11.83 -25.71 -3.06
CA LEU A 82 -12.24 -24.30 -3.06
C LEU A 82 -13.26 -24.02 -4.16
N ARG A 83 -13.89 -22.83 -4.11
CA ARG A 83 -14.78 -22.34 -5.17
C ARG A 83 -13.99 -21.38 -6.08
N PHE A 84 -13.90 -21.71 -7.36
CA PHE A 84 -13.16 -20.96 -8.37
C PHE A 84 -14.11 -20.33 -9.40
N ASN A 85 -13.61 -19.37 -10.17
CA ASN A 85 -14.36 -18.56 -11.13
C ASN A 85 -15.61 -17.92 -10.50
N ARG A 86 -15.45 -17.31 -9.32
CA ARG A 86 -16.53 -16.66 -8.58
C ARG A 86 -17.06 -15.50 -9.39
N THR A 87 -18.31 -15.61 -9.82
CA THR A 87 -18.92 -14.60 -10.71
C THR A 87 -19.06 -13.23 -10.05
N GLU A 88 -19.15 -13.19 -8.72
CA GLU A 88 -19.16 -11.95 -7.94
C GLU A 88 -17.85 -11.15 -7.98
N LEU A 89 -16.72 -11.78 -8.32
CA LEU A 89 -15.41 -11.11 -8.36
C LEU A 89 -15.05 -10.56 -9.74
N GLY A 90 -15.76 -10.94 -10.79
CA GLY A 90 -15.47 -10.54 -12.17
C GLY A 90 -14.39 -11.39 -12.87
N GLU A 91 -14.35 -11.27 -14.19
CA GLU A 91 -13.36 -11.93 -15.05
C GLU A 91 -11.99 -11.25 -14.95
N GLY A 92 -10.91 -12.05 -14.89
CA GLY A 92 -9.55 -11.54 -14.77
C GLY A 92 -9.10 -11.26 -13.33
N THR A 93 -9.98 -11.42 -12.35
CA THR A 93 -9.63 -11.25 -10.93
C THR A 93 -8.75 -12.41 -10.45
N LYS A 94 -7.61 -12.09 -9.83
CA LYS A 94 -6.79 -13.07 -9.10
C LYS A 94 -7.53 -13.47 -7.83
N GLU A 95 -8.11 -14.67 -7.80
CA GLU A 95 -9.03 -15.08 -6.75
C GLU A 95 -8.33 -15.60 -5.50
N TYR A 96 -7.25 -16.35 -5.71
CA TYR A 96 -6.46 -16.98 -4.67
C TYR A 96 -5.00 -16.80 -5.02
N GLU A 97 -4.16 -16.57 -4.01
CA GLU A 97 -2.72 -16.46 -4.17
C GLU A 97 -1.99 -16.94 -2.91
N TRP A 98 -0.94 -17.73 -3.11
CA TRP A 98 0.12 -17.98 -2.14
C TRP A 98 1.42 -17.62 -2.82
N GLU A 99 2.18 -16.72 -2.22
CA GLU A 99 3.27 -16.05 -2.88
C GLU A 99 4.53 -16.04 -2.01
N VAL A 100 5.68 -16.14 -2.69
CA VAL A 100 6.98 -15.86 -2.12
C VAL A 100 7.67 -14.79 -2.95
N ALA A 101 7.95 -13.64 -2.34
CA ALA A 101 8.80 -12.62 -2.94
C ALA A 101 10.26 -12.90 -2.61
N ILE A 102 11.13 -12.75 -3.61
CA ILE A 102 12.51 -13.20 -3.56
C ILE A 102 13.41 -12.06 -4.03
N ASP A 103 14.27 -11.60 -3.13
CA ASP A 103 15.39 -10.72 -3.44
C ASP A 103 16.59 -11.62 -3.78
N VAL A 104 16.88 -11.74 -5.08
CA VAL A 104 17.89 -12.69 -5.56
C VAL A 104 19.31 -12.12 -5.41
N ASP A 105 19.48 -10.80 -5.50
CA ASP A 105 20.80 -10.15 -5.55
C ASP A 105 21.19 -9.41 -4.25
N ASN A 106 20.28 -9.34 -3.28
CA ASN A 106 20.37 -8.61 -2.02
C ASN A 106 20.50 -7.08 -2.19
N ASP A 107 20.00 -6.53 -3.29
CA ASP A 107 19.95 -5.09 -3.55
C ASP A 107 18.56 -4.53 -3.23
N ARG A 108 18.50 -3.59 -2.29
CA ARG A 108 17.22 -2.96 -1.90
C ARG A 108 16.64 -2.02 -2.97
N SER A 109 17.37 -1.79 -4.07
CA SER A 109 17.00 -0.81 -5.10
C SER A 109 16.46 -1.41 -6.41
N THR A 110 16.42 -2.73 -6.54
CA THR A 110 16.10 -3.43 -7.81
C THR A 110 14.61 -3.76 -8.00
N GLY A 111 13.81 -3.66 -6.94
CA GLY A 111 12.35 -3.76 -6.99
C GLY A 111 11.66 -3.23 -5.73
N PRO A 112 10.33 -3.30 -5.63
CA PRO A 112 9.60 -2.93 -4.41
C PRO A 112 10.13 -3.72 -3.21
N GLY A 113 10.61 -3.03 -2.17
CA GLY A 113 11.26 -3.68 -1.01
C GLY A 113 12.63 -4.33 -1.30
N GLY A 114 13.14 -4.20 -2.53
CA GLY A 114 14.32 -4.89 -3.04
C GLY A 114 14.05 -6.31 -3.55
N PHE A 115 12.80 -6.67 -3.86
CA PHE A 115 12.48 -7.99 -4.37
C PHE A 115 12.40 -7.97 -5.90
N ASP A 116 12.96 -8.99 -6.55
CA ASP A 116 13.13 -9.05 -8.01
C ASP A 116 12.38 -10.21 -8.66
N THR A 117 11.94 -11.18 -7.87
CA THR A 117 11.30 -12.39 -8.37
C THR A 117 10.17 -12.85 -7.46
N LEU A 118 9.14 -13.43 -8.04
CA LEU A 118 8.04 -14.07 -7.32
C LEU A 118 7.93 -15.53 -7.69
N LEU A 119 7.66 -16.37 -6.71
CA LEU A 119 7.14 -17.72 -6.92
C LEU A 119 5.72 -17.76 -6.37
N THR A 120 4.73 -17.90 -7.25
CA THR A 120 3.31 -17.82 -6.86
C THR A 120 2.54 -19.07 -7.25
N ALA A 121 1.65 -19.53 -6.36
CA ALA A 121 0.52 -20.39 -6.70
C ALA A 121 -0.74 -19.52 -6.74
N TYR A 122 -1.42 -19.47 -7.88
CA TYR A 122 -2.53 -18.55 -8.07
C TYR A 122 -3.65 -19.12 -8.93
N HIS A 123 -4.81 -18.47 -8.88
CA HIS A 123 -5.90 -18.67 -9.83
C HIS A 123 -6.44 -17.33 -10.31
N ILE A 124 -6.50 -17.12 -11.63
CA ILE A 124 -7.15 -15.95 -12.23
C ILE A 124 -8.48 -16.38 -12.83
N ALA A 125 -9.58 -15.77 -12.35
CA ALA A 125 -10.94 -16.08 -12.75
C ALA A 125 -11.09 -16.05 -14.27
N PHE A 126 -11.55 -17.18 -14.82
CA PHE A 126 -11.81 -17.46 -16.23
C PHE A 126 -10.59 -17.44 -17.17
N MET A 127 -9.38 -17.12 -16.67
CA MET A 127 -8.16 -17.05 -17.47
C MET A 127 -7.22 -18.24 -17.25
N SER A 128 -6.95 -18.66 -16.00
CA SER A 128 -6.04 -19.78 -15.72
C SER A 128 -6.52 -21.11 -16.32
N HIS A 129 -7.84 -21.28 -16.44
CA HIS A 129 -8.43 -22.46 -17.08
C HIS A 129 -9.59 -22.06 -17.99
N GLU A 130 -9.27 -21.49 -19.15
CA GLU A 130 -10.25 -21.09 -20.16
C GLU A 130 -11.26 -22.20 -20.45
N GLY A 131 -12.55 -21.85 -20.41
CA GLY A 131 -13.66 -22.78 -20.64
C GLY A 131 -14.13 -23.55 -19.41
N THR A 132 -13.51 -23.35 -18.24
CA THR A 132 -14.04 -23.83 -16.97
C THR A 132 -15.36 -23.12 -16.63
N ALA A 133 -16.27 -23.83 -15.97
CA ALA A 133 -17.53 -23.25 -15.57
C ALA A 133 -17.33 -22.14 -14.50
N ALA A 134 -18.23 -21.17 -14.53
CA ALA A 134 -18.43 -20.24 -13.43
C ALA A 134 -18.78 -20.97 -12.13
N ASP A 135 -18.33 -20.42 -10.99
CA ASP A 135 -18.68 -20.86 -9.64
C ASP A 135 -18.43 -22.36 -9.39
N VAL A 136 -17.30 -22.86 -9.88
CA VAL A 136 -16.97 -24.29 -9.80
C VAL A 136 -16.32 -24.61 -8.45
N THR A 137 -16.78 -25.66 -7.79
CA THR A 137 -16.05 -26.24 -6.64
C THR A 137 -15.16 -27.36 -7.13
N ALA A 138 -13.86 -27.26 -6.90
CA ALA A 138 -12.87 -28.22 -7.38
C ALA A 138 -11.75 -28.42 -6.36
N PRO A 139 -11.01 -29.55 -6.44
CA PRO A 139 -9.79 -29.72 -5.66
C PRO A 139 -8.80 -28.59 -5.92
N ILE A 140 -8.17 -28.09 -4.85
CA ILE A 140 -7.32 -26.89 -4.92
C ILE A 140 -6.20 -27.05 -5.95
N GLY A 141 -5.47 -28.17 -5.89
CA GLY A 141 -4.36 -28.45 -6.81
C GLY A 141 -4.75 -28.72 -8.27
N GLU A 142 -6.05 -28.77 -8.62
CA GLU A 142 -6.49 -28.93 -10.01
C GLU A 142 -6.64 -27.59 -10.76
N LEU A 143 -6.90 -26.49 -10.04
CA LEU A 143 -7.20 -25.18 -10.64
C LEU A 143 -6.20 -24.06 -10.29
N LEU A 144 -5.22 -24.33 -9.44
CA LEU A 144 -4.10 -23.43 -9.21
C LEU A 144 -2.97 -23.66 -10.22
N GLU A 145 -2.37 -22.59 -10.68
CA GLU A 145 -1.15 -22.57 -11.48
C GLU A 145 0.03 -22.13 -10.62
N VAL A 146 1.24 -22.63 -10.91
CA VAL A 146 2.47 -22.13 -10.27
C VAL A 146 3.38 -21.51 -11.32
N SER A 147 3.77 -20.27 -11.10
CA SER A 147 4.62 -19.51 -12.02
C SER A 147 5.73 -18.78 -11.26
N VAL A 148 6.84 -18.56 -11.97
CA VAL A 148 7.93 -17.69 -11.53
C VAL A 148 7.85 -16.39 -12.33
N TRP A 149 7.72 -15.27 -11.65
CA TRP A 149 7.58 -13.93 -12.25
C TRP A 149 8.80 -13.08 -11.97
N GLU A 150 9.20 -12.29 -12.95
CA GLU A 150 10.18 -11.21 -12.74
C GLU A 150 9.44 -9.98 -12.26
N ILE A 151 9.92 -9.37 -11.17
CA ILE A 151 9.42 -8.10 -10.65
C ILE A 151 10.30 -7.00 -11.23
N ASN A 152 9.69 -6.09 -11.97
CA ASN A 152 10.37 -4.92 -12.49
C ASN A 152 10.52 -3.85 -11.39
N PRO A 153 11.45 -2.88 -11.55
CA PRO A 153 11.62 -1.79 -10.58
C PRO A 153 10.36 -0.98 -10.28
N ASP A 154 9.40 -0.93 -11.21
CA ASP A 154 8.10 -0.27 -11.07
C ASP A 154 7.04 -1.13 -10.33
N GLY A 155 7.42 -2.32 -9.88
CA GLY A 155 6.54 -3.30 -9.25
C GLY A 155 5.66 -4.11 -10.19
N SER A 156 5.69 -3.83 -11.49
CA SER A 156 5.00 -4.67 -12.47
C SER A 156 5.67 -6.04 -12.58
N THR A 157 4.85 -7.07 -12.75
CA THR A 157 5.34 -8.45 -12.88
C THR A 157 5.26 -8.91 -14.32
N SER A 158 6.27 -9.64 -14.80
CA SER A 158 6.23 -10.30 -16.10
C SER A 158 6.51 -11.79 -15.97
N THR A 159 5.86 -12.62 -16.79
CA THR A 159 6.24 -14.02 -16.90
C THR A 159 7.62 -14.08 -17.56
N GLY A 160 8.65 -14.29 -16.76
CA GLY A 160 10.00 -14.52 -17.28
C GLY A 160 10.06 -15.83 -18.08
N PRO A 161 11.18 -16.10 -18.77
CA PRO A 161 11.38 -17.35 -19.51
C PRO A 161 11.53 -18.59 -18.62
N TYR A 162 11.25 -18.47 -17.31
CA TYR A 162 11.68 -19.39 -16.26
C TYR A 162 10.79 -20.64 -16.10
N GLY A 163 9.73 -20.73 -16.89
CA GLY A 163 8.87 -21.90 -16.98
C GLY A 163 7.85 -21.99 -15.84
N MET A 164 6.93 -22.95 -15.97
CA MET A 164 5.93 -23.25 -14.95
C MET A 164 6.59 -23.99 -13.78
N GLY A 165 6.20 -23.64 -12.56
CA GLY A 165 6.56 -24.41 -11.38
C GLY A 165 5.71 -25.68 -11.23
N SER A 166 5.86 -26.34 -10.09
CA SER A 166 5.04 -27.48 -9.71
C SER A 166 4.32 -27.23 -8.39
N LEU A 167 3.10 -27.73 -8.29
CA LEU A 167 2.25 -27.63 -7.11
C LEU A 167 1.97 -29.01 -6.53
N THR A 168 1.95 -29.12 -5.21
CA THR A 168 1.36 -30.26 -4.49
C THR A 168 0.52 -29.72 -3.34
N VAL A 169 -0.71 -30.20 -3.21
CA VAL A 169 -1.64 -29.78 -2.14
C VAL A 169 -2.03 -31.01 -1.32
N SER A 170 -2.01 -30.88 0.01
CA SER A 170 -2.36 -31.93 0.96
C SER A 170 -3.26 -31.37 2.06
N ALA A 171 -4.58 -31.40 1.83
CA ALA A 171 -5.57 -30.99 2.84
C ALA A 171 -5.51 -31.84 4.12
N ALA A 172 -5.03 -33.08 4.04
CA ALA A 172 -4.86 -33.93 5.23
C ALA A 172 -3.67 -33.51 6.11
N GLU A 173 -2.72 -32.76 5.55
CA GLU A 173 -1.54 -32.25 6.23
C GLU A 173 -1.59 -30.72 6.34
N ASP A 174 -2.68 -30.10 5.90
CA ASP A 174 -2.87 -28.65 5.81
C ASP A 174 -1.73 -27.94 5.06
N THR A 175 -1.23 -28.52 3.97
CA THR A 175 -0.09 -27.96 3.22
C THR A 175 -0.34 -27.63 1.76
N ILE A 176 0.30 -26.54 1.33
CA ILE A 176 0.53 -26.19 -0.08
C ILE A 176 2.04 -26.16 -0.31
N THR A 177 2.53 -27.03 -1.19
CA THR A 177 3.93 -27.07 -1.61
C THR A 177 4.09 -26.53 -3.02
N MET A 178 4.91 -25.50 -3.16
CA MET A 178 5.29 -24.91 -4.44
C MET A 178 6.76 -25.21 -4.73
N THR A 179 7.10 -25.39 -5.99
CA THR A 179 8.50 -25.50 -6.41
C THR A 179 8.70 -24.81 -7.75
N GLY A 180 9.75 -24.00 -7.84
CA GLY A 180 10.09 -23.26 -9.06
C GLY A 180 11.59 -23.08 -9.19
N VAL A 181 12.05 -22.90 -10.43
CA VAL A 181 13.43 -22.52 -10.73
C VAL A 181 13.52 -21.00 -10.69
N VAL A 182 14.27 -20.47 -9.73
CA VAL A 182 14.45 -19.03 -9.51
C VAL A 182 15.89 -18.66 -9.85
N PRO A 183 16.15 -18.10 -11.05
CA PRO A 183 17.51 -17.80 -11.50
C PRO A 183 18.24 -16.89 -10.53
N GLY A 184 19.51 -17.19 -10.24
CA GLY A 184 20.34 -16.37 -9.38
C GLY A 184 20.04 -16.49 -7.88
N ILE A 185 18.99 -17.21 -7.47
CA ILE A 185 18.70 -17.40 -6.05
C ILE A 185 19.87 -18.10 -5.35
N THR A 186 20.14 -17.67 -4.12
CA THR A 186 21.15 -18.29 -3.27
C THR A 186 20.60 -18.49 -1.86
N SER A 187 21.31 -19.24 -1.02
CA SER A 187 20.99 -19.32 0.42
C SER A 187 21.15 -17.99 1.17
N ALA A 188 21.65 -16.94 0.51
CA ALA A 188 21.72 -15.60 1.09
C ALA A 188 20.55 -14.70 0.70
N SER A 189 19.76 -15.08 -0.32
CA SER A 189 18.58 -14.34 -0.80
C SER A 189 17.55 -14.15 0.30
N ARG A 190 16.80 -13.04 0.24
CA ARG A 190 15.76 -12.71 1.22
C ARG A 190 14.39 -13.16 0.72
N LEU A 191 13.55 -13.63 1.63
CA LEU A 191 12.21 -14.16 1.34
C LEU A 191 11.14 -13.46 2.18
N THR A 192 10.00 -13.15 1.59
CA THR A 192 8.75 -12.83 2.29
C THR A 192 7.62 -13.70 1.75
N PHE A 193 6.56 -13.86 2.54
CA PHE A 193 5.48 -14.79 2.26
C PHE A 193 4.13 -14.07 2.42
N GLU A 194 3.22 -14.26 1.46
CA GLU A 194 1.85 -13.75 1.51
C GLU A 194 0.87 -14.87 1.11
N ALA A 195 -0.31 -14.87 1.74
CA ALA A 195 -1.47 -15.65 1.32
C ALA A 195 -2.70 -14.73 1.22
N TYR A 196 -3.52 -14.95 0.19
CA TYR A 196 -4.61 -14.06 -0.18
C TYR A 196 -5.83 -14.79 -0.78
N ASP A 197 -7.02 -14.29 -0.45
CA ASP A 197 -8.30 -14.63 -1.07
C ASP A 197 -9.09 -13.36 -1.40
N ALA A 198 -9.36 -13.12 -2.68
CA ALA A 198 -10.06 -11.93 -3.15
C ALA A 198 -11.51 -11.78 -2.69
N GLY A 199 -12.12 -12.84 -2.17
CA GLY A 199 -13.43 -12.75 -1.52
C GLY A 199 -13.38 -12.00 -0.19
N TYR A 200 -12.19 -11.86 0.40
CA TYR A 200 -11.95 -11.29 1.72
C TYR A 200 -10.62 -10.51 1.71
N PRO A 201 -10.57 -9.37 1.00
CA PRO A 201 -9.32 -8.63 0.80
C PRO A 201 -8.68 -8.10 2.09
N ASP A 202 -9.46 -7.95 3.15
CA ASP A 202 -8.99 -7.54 4.49
C ASP A 202 -8.45 -8.72 5.32
N GLU A 203 -8.56 -9.96 4.82
CA GLU A 203 -8.14 -11.19 5.48
C GLU A 203 -6.94 -11.83 4.78
N LYS A 204 -5.93 -10.99 4.48
CA LYS A 204 -4.63 -11.47 4.01
C LYS A 204 -3.78 -11.92 5.17
N ASP A 205 -2.91 -12.89 4.92
CA ASP A 205 -1.89 -13.28 5.87
C ASP A 205 -0.49 -13.09 5.29
N TRP A 206 0.47 -12.74 6.15
CA TRP A 206 1.84 -12.47 5.74
C TRP A 206 2.84 -12.97 6.78
N ILE A 207 4.04 -13.34 6.32
CA ILE A 207 5.19 -13.50 7.20
C ILE A 207 6.30 -12.58 6.69
N GLU A 208 6.43 -11.43 7.34
CA GLU A 208 7.41 -10.40 7.01
C GLU A 208 8.31 -10.10 8.20
N CYS A 209 9.53 -10.66 8.18
CA CYS A 209 10.52 -10.37 9.22
C CYS A 209 11.47 -9.21 8.89
N HIS A 210 11.29 -8.57 7.74
CA HIS A 210 12.08 -7.42 7.30
C HIS A 210 11.23 -6.50 6.41
N ASP A 211 11.85 -5.65 5.58
CA ASP A 211 11.15 -4.62 4.80
C ASP A 211 9.90 -5.19 4.11
N PRO A 212 8.73 -4.53 4.25
CA PRO A 212 7.48 -5.06 3.74
C PRO A 212 7.55 -5.20 2.22
N PHE A 213 7.17 -6.38 1.73
CA PHE A 213 6.96 -6.59 0.33
C PHE A 213 5.54 -6.14 -0.03
N SER A 214 5.37 -4.83 -0.23
CA SER A 214 4.10 -4.29 -0.69
C SER A 214 4.04 -4.35 -2.21
N MET A 215 3.59 -5.49 -2.74
CA MET A 215 3.33 -5.67 -4.17
C MET A 215 1.87 -5.42 -4.52
N GLY A 216 1.16 -4.67 -3.68
CA GLY A 216 -0.18 -4.24 -4.01
C GLY A 216 -0.17 -3.68 -5.43
N LEU A 217 -1.09 -4.18 -6.24
CA LEU A 217 -1.35 -3.69 -7.58
C LEU A 217 -1.49 -2.16 -7.47
N HIS A 218 -0.44 -1.42 -7.87
CA HIS A 218 -0.28 0.03 -7.67
C HIS A 218 -0.16 0.56 -6.23
N THR A 219 0.17 -0.26 -5.23
CA THR A 219 0.82 0.27 -4.03
C THR A 219 2.29 0.43 -4.36
N TRP A 220 2.58 1.55 -4.99
CA TRP A 220 3.89 2.16 -5.14
C TRP A 220 4.75 1.94 -3.88
N PRO A 221 6.10 1.94 -3.96
CA PRO A 221 6.96 1.84 -2.79
C PRO A 221 6.86 3.15 -1.97
N LEU A 222 5.74 3.31 -1.26
CA LEU A 222 5.49 4.43 -0.39
C LEU A 222 6.28 4.21 0.88
N ARG A 223 7.23 5.10 1.14
CA ARG A 223 7.54 5.37 2.54
C ARG A 223 6.32 6.08 3.09
N PRO A 224 5.56 5.51 4.04
CA PRO A 224 4.55 6.29 4.73
C PRO A 224 5.26 7.52 5.28
N SER A 225 4.92 8.70 4.76
CA SER A 225 5.56 9.92 5.25
C SER A 225 5.17 10.04 6.72
N ASN A 226 6.19 9.95 7.57
CA ASN A 226 6.06 10.06 9.02
C ASN A 226 5.53 11.46 9.45
N GLN A 227 5.27 12.36 8.50
CA GLN A 227 4.57 13.62 8.71
C GLN A 227 3.06 13.45 8.99
N CYS A 228 2.49 12.27 8.79
CA CYS A 228 1.06 12.03 9.00
C CYS A 228 0.65 11.80 10.48
N ASP A 229 1.57 11.94 11.43
CA ASP A 229 1.28 11.76 12.85
C ASP A 229 0.36 12.85 13.43
N SER A 230 0.21 14.00 12.78
CA SER A 230 -0.69 15.08 13.23
C SER A 230 -2.12 15.04 12.67
N GLY A 231 -2.42 14.19 11.67
CA GLY A 231 -3.77 13.70 11.37
C GLY A 231 -4.82 14.69 10.85
N GLU A 232 -4.44 15.81 10.22
CA GLU A 232 -5.41 16.69 9.56
C GLU A 232 -5.29 16.55 8.04
N ALA A 233 -6.38 16.11 7.39
CA ALA A 233 -6.43 16.00 5.94
C ALA A 233 -6.39 17.40 5.29
N VAL A 234 -5.80 17.46 4.10
CA VAL A 234 -5.65 18.70 3.35
C VAL A 234 -6.99 19.03 2.70
N ARG A 235 -7.38 20.28 2.74
CA ARG A 235 -8.64 20.77 2.17
C ARG A 235 -8.40 21.82 1.09
N PRO A 236 -9.33 21.99 0.13
CA PRO A 236 -9.22 23.03 -0.86
C PRO A 236 -9.11 24.44 -0.23
N GLY A 237 -8.15 25.23 -0.69
CA GLY A 237 -7.82 26.54 -0.14
C GLY A 237 -6.67 26.53 0.88
N GLN A 238 -6.17 25.35 1.24
CA GLN A 238 -4.98 25.20 2.09
C GLN A 238 -3.71 25.04 1.25
N GLY A 239 -2.59 25.43 1.84
CA GLY A 239 -1.25 25.13 1.34
C GLY A 239 -0.49 24.24 2.32
N ILE A 240 0.42 23.43 1.80
CA ILE A 240 1.27 22.50 2.55
C ILE A 240 2.70 22.74 2.10
N VAL A 241 3.64 22.77 3.04
CA VAL A 241 5.07 22.81 2.74
C VAL A 241 5.63 21.45 3.11
N ASP A 242 6.38 20.82 2.21
CA ASP A 242 7.15 19.64 2.54
C ASP A 242 8.56 20.05 3.01
N GLU A 243 8.93 19.61 4.21
CA GLU A 243 10.17 20.02 4.86
C GLU A 243 11.36 19.09 4.53
N ALA A 244 11.12 17.94 3.90
CA ALA A 244 12.16 16.94 3.66
C ALA A 244 12.61 16.94 2.19
N PRO A 245 13.84 17.38 1.87
CA PRO A 245 14.40 17.12 0.55
C PRO A 245 14.68 15.63 0.46
N ASP A 246 13.94 14.96 -0.41
CA ASP A 246 14.16 13.55 -0.68
C ASP A 246 15.29 13.38 -1.71
N ASP A 247 15.95 12.21 -1.68
CA ASP A 247 16.95 11.78 -2.69
C ASP A 247 16.27 11.48 -4.06
N LEU A 248 15.18 12.18 -4.38
CA LEU A 248 14.38 12.06 -5.60
C LEU A 248 14.91 12.95 -6.72
N ALA A 249 14.45 12.70 -7.95
CA ALA A 249 14.66 13.63 -9.05
C ALA A 249 14.06 15.00 -8.73
N ALA A 250 14.73 16.08 -9.12
CA ALA A 250 14.35 17.44 -8.70
C ALA A 250 12.99 17.91 -9.24
N HIS A 251 12.53 17.35 -10.36
CA HIS A 251 11.19 17.63 -10.91
C HIS A 251 10.10 16.71 -10.36
N VAL A 252 10.44 15.85 -9.41
CA VAL A 252 9.51 14.99 -8.66
C VAL A 252 9.38 15.47 -7.21
N ASP A 253 10.48 15.93 -6.61
CA ASP A 253 10.59 16.47 -5.25
C ASP A 253 9.71 17.72 -5.06
N VAL A 254 8.58 17.56 -4.38
CA VAL A 254 7.58 18.59 -4.06
C VAL A 254 8.01 19.34 -2.82
N THR A 255 8.14 20.66 -2.94
CA THR A 255 8.51 21.55 -1.83
C THR A 255 7.31 22.24 -1.19
N GLU A 256 6.26 22.49 -1.99
CA GLU A 256 5.04 23.15 -1.52
C GLU A 256 3.86 22.76 -2.43
N ILE A 257 2.67 22.66 -1.86
CA ILE A 257 1.42 22.50 -2.59
C ILE A 257 0.49 23.63 -2.19
N ASN A 258 -0.09 24.30 -3.17
CA ASN A 258 -1.12 25.31 -2.97
C ASN A 258 -2.42 24.89 -3.65
N THR A 259 -3.55 25.01 -2.95
CA THR A 259 -4.86 24.68 -3.52
C THR A 259 -5.81 25.86 -3.48
N SER A 260 -6.70 25.93 -4.45
CA SER A 260 -7.82 26.88 -4.44
C SER A 260 -9.06 26.26 -5.06
N LEU A 261 -10.23 26.71 -4.61
CA LEU A 261 -11.52 26.22 -5.09
C LEU A 261 -12.41 27.38 -5.54
N SER A 262 -12.88 27.32 -6.78
CA SER A 262 -13.82 28.29 -7.34
C SER A 262 -15.05 27.56 -7.89
N GLY A 263 -16.11 27.48 -7.07
CA GLY A 263 -17.25 26.63 -7.39
C GLY A 263 -16.86 25.17 -7.25
N GLU A 264 -17.04 24.39 -8.32
CA GLU A 264 -16.58 22.99 -8.38
C GLU A 264 -15.25 22.85 -9.15
N THR A 265 -14.61 23.96 -9.52
CA THR A 265 -13.30 23.93 -10.16
C THR A 265 -12.19 23.97 -9.10
N LEU A 266 -11.49 22.86 -8.96
CA LEU A 266 -10.28 22.76 -8.15
C LEU A 266 -9.08 23.22 -8.98
N THR A 267 -8.18 23.98 -8.35
CA THR A 267 -6.86 24.31 -8.89
C THR A 267 -5.81 23.94 -7.85
N VAL A 268 -4.82 23.16 -8.26
CA VAL A 268 -3.70 22.69 -7.44
C VAL A 268 -2.40 23.11 -8.11
N VAL A 269 -1.50 23.70 -7.35
CA VAL A 269 -0.17 24.12 -7.79
C VAL A 269 0.85 23.34 -6.97
N PHE A 270 1.59 22.45 -7.65
CA PHE A 270 2.76 21.77 -7.12
C PHE A 270 3.98 22.67 -7.35
N HIS A 271 4.70 23.01 -6.29
CA HIS A 271 6.00 23.67 -6.34
C HIS A 271 7.07 22.60 -6.20
N LEU A 272 7.90 22.43 -7.20
CA LEU A 272 8.92 21.39 -7.28
C LEU A 272 10.30 21.99 -6.99
N ARG A 273 11.30 21.15 -6.73
CA ARG A 273 12.66 21.63 -6.47
C ARG A 273 13.33 22.25 -7.71
N ASP A 274 13.13 21.65 -8.89
CA ASP A 274 13.63 22.15 -10.18
C ASP A 274 12.82 21.50 -11.30
N LEU A 275 11.97 22.27 -11.99
CA LEU A 275 11.16 21.79 -13.11
C LEU A 275 11.83 22.18 -14.44
N PRO A 276 12.30 21.22 -15.26
CA PRO A 276 12.95 21.56 -16.53
C PRO A 276 11.96 22.18 -17.53
N GLU A 277 12.45 23.09 -18.38
CA GLU A 277 11.66 23.68 -19.50
C GLU A 277 11.06 22.63 -20.45
N THR A 278 11.70 21.47 -20.54
CA THR A 278 11.27 20.35 -21.39
C THR A 278 11.46 19.03 -20.68
N LEU A 279 10.49 18.13 -20.82
CA LEU A 279 10.63 16.73 -20.42
C LEU A 279 11.03 15.88 -21.62
N THR A 280 11.71 14.77 -21.33
CA THR A 280 12.01 13.74 -22.33
C THR A 280 11.03 12.60 -22.14
N PHE A 281 10.31 12.24 -23.20
CA PHE A 281 9.36 11.14 -23.21
C PHE A 281 9.93 9.93 -23.96
N ALA A 282 9.40 8.75 -23.67
CA ALA A 282 9.92 7.46 -24.14
C ALA A 282 11.42 7.31 -23.81
N ARG A 283 11.80 7.64 -22.57
CA ARG A 283 13.20 7.58 -22.13
C ARG A 283 13.74 6.15 -22.20
N THR A 284 15.03 6.04 -22.52
CA THR A 284 15.73 4.75 -22.43
C THR A 284 15.66 4.23 -21.00
N GLY A 285 15.16 3.01 -20.83
CA GLY A 285 14.94 2.39 -19.52
C GLY A 285 13.48 2.38 -19.07
N VAL A 286 12.60 3.14 -19.73
CA VAL A 286 11.15 3.09 -19.50
C VAL A 286 10.52 2.06 -20.44
N PRO A 287 9.84 1.02 -19.94
CA PRO A 287 9.16 0.05 -20.78
C PRO A 287 8.06 0.66 -21.66
N ALA A 288 7.63 -0.12 -22.64
CA ALA A 288 6.44 0.22 -23.41
C ALA A 288 5.16 -0.01 -22.57
N ASP A 289 4.17 0.81 -22.85
CA ASP A 289 2.82 0.84 -22.27
C ASP A 289 2.79 1.01 -20.75
N VAL A 290 3.82 1.66 -20.17
CA VAL A 290 3.87 2.03 -18.75
C VAL A 290 3.70 3.54 -18.54
N LEU A 291 3.21 3.92 -17.36
CA LEU A 291 3.19 5.30 -16.89
C LEU A 291 4.65 5.79 -16.75
N GLU A 292 5.00 6.88 -17.44
CA GLU A 292 6.35 7.46 -17.41
C GLU A 292 6.43 8.66 -16.46
N TYR A 293 5.41 9.51 -16.47
CA TYR A 293 5.27 10.68 -15.60
C TYR A 293 3.83 10.79 -15.11
N SER A 294 3.64 11.24 -13.87
CA SER A 294 2.31 11.57 -13.33
C SER A 294 2.36 12.72 -12.32
N TRP A 295 1.34 13.58 -12.37
CA TRP A 295 0.96 14.48 -11.27
C TRP A 295 -0.52 14.23 -10.98
N GLU A 296 -0.86 13.94 -9.73
CA GLU A 296 -2.19 13.48 -9.35
C GLU A 296 -2.68 14.14 -8.08
N VAL A 297 -4.00 14.34 -8.02
CA VAL A 297 -4.74 14.79 -6.86
C VAL A 297 -5.92 13.84 -6.65
N SER A 298 -5.89 13.06 -5.58
CA SER A 298 -7.01 12.22 -5.17
C SER A 298 -7.93 13.00 -4.24
N ILE A 299 -9.23 12.91 -4.52
CA ILE A 299 -10.24 13.80 -3.95
C ILE A 299 -11.39 12.99 -3.37
N ASP A 300 -11.55 13.14 -2.05
CA ASP A 300 -12.66 12.61 -1.25
C ASP A 300 -13.66 13.75 -1.07
N VAL A 301 -14.82 13.62 -1.69
CA VAL A 301 -15.81 14.71 -1.74
C VAL A 301 -16.77 14.69 -0.56
N ASP A 302 -16.97 13.55 0.10
CA ASP A 302 -18.02 13.36 1.10
C ASP A 302 -17.54 12.92 2.49
N ALA A 303 -16.23 12.72 2.65
CA ALA A 303 -15.57 12.24 3.86
C ALA A 303 -16.05 10.85 4.30
N ASP A 304 -16.52 10.02 3.36
CA ASP A 304 -16.92 8.64 3.60
C ASP A 304 -15.87 7.67 3.07
N GLN A 305 -15.14 7.01 3.99
CA GLN A 305 -14.13 6.02 3.62
C GLN A 305 -14.72 4.77 2.97
N GLU A 306 -16.04 4.57 3.03
CA GLU A 306 -16.73 3.46 2.38
C GLU A 306 -17.09 3.76 0.91
N THR A 307 -16.94 5.01 0.44
CA THR A 307 -17.21 5.40 -0.96
C THR A 307 -15.93 5.51 -1.78
N GLY A 308 -16.11 5.54 -3.11
CA GLY A 308 -15.01 5.62 -4.05
C GLY A 308 -14.04 4.43 -3.99
N TYR A 309 -12.79 4.69 -4.36
CA TYR A 309 -11.66 3.77 -4.23
C TYR A 309 -10.75 4.29 -3.09
N HIS A 310 -10.62 3.52 -2.01
CA HIS A 310 -9.95 3.92 -0.77
C HIS A 310 -10.47 5.22 -0.14
N GLY A 311 -11.78 5.48 -0.25
CA GLY A 311 -12.41 6.71 0.26
C GLY A 311 -12.30 7.91 -0.69
N PHE A 312 -11.82 7.74 -1.92
CA PHE A 312 -11.70 8.81 -2.91
C PHE A 312 -12.63 8.57 -4.09
N GLU A 313 -13.45 9.57 -4.43
CA GLU A 313 -14.40 9.47 -5.55
C GLU A 313 -13.83 9.99 -6.87
N TYR A 314 -12.77 10.81 -6.83
CA TYR A 314 -12.21 11.45 -8.02
C TYR A 314 -10.68 11.51 -8.00
N ILE A 315 -10.09 11.48 -9.21
CA ILE A 315 -8.68 11.80 -9.44
C ILE A 315 -8.59 12.93 -10.48
N LEU A 316 -7.89 14.01 -10.13
CA LEU A 316 -7.44 15.02 -11.07
C LEU A 316 -5.98 14.73 -11.41
N SER A 317 -5.68 14.38 -12.66
CA SER A 317 -4.32 13.94 -13.03
C SER A 317 -3.85 14.51 -14.36
N SER A 318 -2.52 14.57 -14.49
CA SER A 318 -1.82 14.76 -15.75
C SER A 318 -0.75 13.69 -15.91
N ILE A 319 -0.92 12.84 -16.91
CA ILE A 319 -0.14 11.60 -17.05
C ILE A 319 0.51 11.50 -18.43
N SER A 320 1.67 10.84 -18.49
CA SER A 320 2.26 10.38 -19.74
C SER A 320 2.42 8.87 -19.69
N VAL A 321 1.84 8.17 -20.67
CA VAL A 321 2.02 6.73 -20.85
C VAL A 321 2.91 6.50 -22.07
N SER A 322 3.97 5.73 -21.90
CA SER A 322 4.92 5.36 -22.94
C SER A 322 4.28 4.39 -23.95
N HIS A 323 3.40 4.84 -24.83
CA HIS A 323 2.68 3.92 -25.74
C HIS A 323 3.62 3.15 -26.70
N GLY A 324 3.55 1.82 -26.65
CA GLY A 324 4.48 0.85 -27.27
C GLY A 324 4.42 0.66 -28.78
N VAL A 325 3.79 1.56 -29.55
CA VAL A 325 3.30 1.18 -30.89
C VAL A 325 4.34 1.31 -32.03
N SER A 326 5.60 1.65 -31.76
CA SER A 326 6.69 1.28 -32.67
C SER A 326 8.06 1.29 -31.99
N SER A 327 8.88 0.28 -32.28
CA SER A 327 10.31 0.21 -31.91
C SER A 327 11.18 1.35 -32.48
N ASP A 328 10.56 2.29 -33.21
CA ASP A 328 11.21 3.38 -33.93
C ASP A 328 10.77 4.76 -33.42
N ARG A 329 10.04 4.85 -32.29
CA ARG A 329 9.72 6.16 -31.71
C ARG A 329 11.00 6.75 -31.13
N GLU A 330 11.60 7.69 -31.86
CA GLU A 330 12.72 8.49 -31.38
C GLU A 330 12.30 9.21 -30.09
N GLN A 331 13.19 9.24 -29.09
CA GLN A 331 13.01 10.04 -27.88
C GLN A 331 12.54 11.44 -28.28
N SER A 332 11.38 11.85 -27.75
CA SER A 332 10.86 13.20 -28.00
C SER A 332 11.18 14.07 -26.80
N VAL A 333 11.86 15.18 -27.08
CA VAL A 333 11.93 16.32 -26.17
C VAL A 333 10.79 17.24 -26.60
N ALA A 334 9.81 17.43 -25.73
CA ALA A 334 8.67 18.29 -26.00
C ALA A 334 8.48 19.30 -24.86
N SER A 335 7.71 20.35 -25.16
CA SER A 335 7.07 21.11 -24.10
C SER A 335 6.24 20.12 -23.30
N ALA A 336 6.52 20.02 -22.01
CA ALA A 336 5.94 18.98 -21.18
C ALA A 336 4.41 19.00 -21.20
N ALA A 337 3.77 20.16 -21.42
CA ALA A 337 2.32 20.28 -21.47
C ALA A 337 1.66 19.65 -22.72
N ASP A 338 2.38 19.50 -23.84
CA ASP A 338 1.79 19.07 -25.11
C ASP A 338 1.61 17.54 -25.22
N ASP A 339 2.45 16.79 -24.49
CA ASP A 339 2.49 15.31 -24.52
C ASP A 339 1.83 14.67 -23.28
N LEU A 340 1.26 15.47 -22.38
CA LEU A 340 0.57 14.99 -21.19
C LEU A 340 -0.94 14.89 -21.40
N GLN A 341 -1.52 13.77 -21.02
CA GLN A 341 -2.96 13.58 -20.96
C GLN A 341 -3.47 14.09 -19.61
N THR A 342 -4.29 15.15 -19.63
CA THR A 342 -4.78 15.79 -18.40
C THR A 342 -6.30 15.65 -18.26
N ASN A 343 -6.75 14.89 -17.27
CA ASN A 343 -8.14 14.50 -17.09
C ASN A 343 -8.60 14.59 -15.63
N THR A 344 -9.92 14.72 -15.45
CA THR A 344 -10.61 14.32 -14.23
C THR A 344 -11.22 12.95 -14.45
N TRP A 345 -10.97 12.05 -13.52
CA TRP A 345 -11.49 10.70 -13.47
C TRP A 345 -12.44 10.53 -12.29
N ARG A 346 -13.45 9.69 -12.45
CA ARG A 346 -14.33 9.24 -11.37
C ARG A 346 -13.98 7.81 -10.99
N LEU A 347 -13.90 7.55 -9.69
CA LEU A 347 -13.62 6.27 -9.08
C LEU A 347 -14.93 5.64 -8.59
N GLU A 348 -15.27 4.44 -9.06
CA GLU A 348 -16.48 3.73 -8.60
C GLU A 348 -16.17 2.77 -7.44
N THR A 349 -17.10 2.68 -6.50
CA THR A 349 -17.02 1.74 -5.36
C THR A 349 -17.32 0.31 -5.82
N GLY A 350 -16.31 -0.56 -5.82
CA GLY A 350 -16.47 -2.00 -6.07
C GLY A 350 -15.62 -2.62 -7.18
N GLY A 351 -14.79 -1.84 -7.88
CA GLY A 351 -13.91 -2.38 -8.93
C GLY A 351 -12.70 -3.10 -8.34
N SER A 352 -12.61 -4.42 -8.50
CA SER A 352 -11.49 -5.23 -8.00
C SER A 352 -10.21 -5.10 -8.85
N THR A 353 -10.25 -4.43 -10.00
CA THR A 353 -9.10 -4.23 -10.88
C THR A 353 -9.29 -2.96 -11.72
N LEU A 354 -8.21 -2.18 -11.89
CA LEU A 354 -7.79 -1.29 -13.00
C LEU A 354 -8.78 -0.54 -13.94
N PHE A 355 -10.10 -0.75 -13.88
CA PHE A 355 -11.01 -0.48 -15.00
C PHE A 355 -12.36 0.15 -14.66
N ASP A 356 -12.73 0.32 -13.38
CA ASP A 356 -13.91 1.11 -13.02
C ASP A 356 -13.54 2.59 -12.77
N ILE A 357 -12.75 3.12 -13.70
CA ILE A 357 -12.38 4.53 -13.78
C ILE A 357 -13.14 5.14 -14.94
N ASP A 358 -14.12 5.97 -14.63
CA ASP A 358 -14.91 6.67 -15.65
C ASP A 358 -14.25 8.00 -15.98
N PHE A 359 -13.95 8.22 -17.27
CA PHE A 359 -13.56 9.54 -17.76
C PHE A 359 -14.69 10.53 -17.48
N PHE A 360 -14.44 11.47 -16.56
CA PHE A 360 -15.43 12.47 -16.18
C PHE A 360 -15.33 13.70 -17.10
N GLY A 361 -14.11 14.22 -17.29
CA GLY A 361 -13.91 15.43 -18.07
C GLY A 361 -12.45 15.76 -18.34
N TRP A 362 -12.25 16.70 -19.26
CA TRP A 362 -10.92 17.25 -19.54
C TRP A 362 -10.51 18.22 -18.43
N ALA A 363 -9.28 18.07 -17.97
CA ALA A 363 -8.65 19.02 -17.07
C ALA A 363 -7.60 19.84 -17.83
N ARG A 364 -6.93 20.74 -17.13
CA ARG A 364 -5.89 21.62 -17.67
C ARG A 364 -4.63 21.48 -16.86
N ILE A 365 -3.50 21.51 -17.56
CA ILE A 365 -2.17 21.60 -16.98
C ILE A 365 -1.49 22.87 -17.49
N GLU A 366 -0.81 23.57 -16.59
CA GLU A 366 0.11 24.67 -16.90
C GLU A 366 1.44 24.38 -16.21
N LEU A 367 2.55 24.56 -16.94
CA LEU A 367 3.90 24.30 -16.45
C LEU A 367 4.72 25.59 -16.50
N SER A 368 5.44 25.89 -15.43
CA SER A 368 6.30 27.06 -15.32
C SER A 368 7.66 26.65 -14.78
N ALA A 369 8.62 26.42 -15.68
CA ALA A 369 10.02 26.15 -15.30
C ALA A 369 10.71 27.36 -14.65
N GLU A 370 10.20 28.59 -14.85
CA GLU A 370 10.73 29.78 -14.17
C GLU A 370 10.29 29.86 -12.70
N GLU A 371 9.11 29.33 -12.40
CA GLU A 371 8.54 29.31 -11.05
C GLU A 371 8.64 27.94 -10.39
N ASP A 372 9.23 26.95 -11.07
CA ASP A 372 9.28 25.54 -10.68
C ASP A 372 7.90 24.96 -10.34
N THR A 373 6.86 25.33 -11.11
CA THR A 373 5.47 24.91 -10.81
C THR A 373 4.80 24.06 -11.87
N VAL A 374 3.97 23.13 -11.38
CA VAL A 374 2.95 22.40 -12.15
C VAL A 374 1.59 22.79 -11.60
N THR A 375 0.72 23.35 -12.45
CA THR A 375 -0.65 23.71 -12.07
C THR A 375 -1.65 22.78 -12.75
N LEU A 376 -2.42 22.04 -11.95
CA LEU A 376 -3.57 21.26 -12.41
C LEU A 376 -4.87 21.99 -12.11
N SER A 377 -5.82 21.96 -13.04
CA SER A 377 -7.17 22.46 -12.77
C SER A 377 -8.25 21.68 -13.52
N GLY A 378 -9.33 21.35 -12.82
CA GLY A 378 -10.45 20.59 -13.37
C GLY A 378 -11.73 20.79 -12.57
N GLU A 379 -12.87 20.47 -13.19
CA GLU A 379 -14.17 20.42 -12.51
C GLU A 379 -14.31 19.09 -11.76
N ILE A 380 -14.68 19.16 -10.48
CA ILE A 380 -14.88 18.02 -9.58
C ILE A 380 -16.29 18.11 -8.99
N PRO A 381 -17.25 17.27 -9.44
CA PRO A 381 -18.63 17.35 -8.96
C PRO A 381 -18.73 17.14 -7.46
N GLY A 382 -19.50 18.00 -6.79
CA GLY A 382 -19.77 17.89 -5.36
C GLY A 382 -18.60 18.28 -4.46
N ILE A 383 -17.43 18.66 -5.00
CA ILE A 383 -16.30 19.12 -4.17
C ILE A 383 -16.69 20.37 -3.37
N THR A 384 -16.26 20.42 -2.12
CA THR A 384 -16.46 21.56 -1.23
C THR A 384 -15.16 21.92 -0.53
N ALA A 385 -15.16 23.02 0.23
CA ALA A 385 -14.01 23.37 1.07
C ALA A 385 -13.76 22.40 2.24
N GLU A 386 -14.69 21.46 2.50
CA GLU A 386 -14.53 20.41 3.52
C GLU A 386 -14.00 19.09 2.94
N SER A 387 -13.96 18.96 1.62
CA SER A 387 -13.44 17.79 0.92
C SER A 387 -11.96 17.57 1.25
N GLN A 388 -11.51 16.32 1.16
CA GLN A 388 -10.16 15.92 1.53
C GLN A 388 -9.33 15.66 0.28
N LEU A 389 -8.08 16.09 0.31
CA LEU A 389 -7.15 16.03 -0.81
C LEU A 389 -5.89 15.26 -0.43
N ALA A 390 -5.38 14.53 -1.40
CA ALA A 390 -4.08 13.88 -1.35
C ALA A 390 -3.35 14.06 -2.68
N PHE A 391 -2.03 14.12 -2.65
CA PHE A 391 -1.22 14.55 -3.78
C PHE A 391 -0.12 13.54 -4.05
N GLY A 392 0.13 13.26 -5.33
CA GLY A 392 1.21 12.39 -5.78
C GLY A 392 1.92 12.94 -7.01
N VAL A 393 3.24 12.78 -7.05
CA VAL A 393 4.09 13.06 -8.22
C VAL A 393 4.93 11.83 -8.51
N TYR A 394 5.09 11.51 -9.79
CA TYR A 394 5.77 10.30 -10.22
C TYR A 394 6.61 10.50 -11.48
N ASP A 395 7.78 9.88 -11.48
CA ASP A 395 8.66 9.65 -12.61
C ASP A 395 9.20 8.22 -12.54
N TYR A 396 8.96 7.42 -13.58
CA TYR A 396 9.45 6.03 -13.69
C TYR A 396 10.92 5.82 -13.31
N LEU A 397 11.80 6.72 -13.72
CA LEU A 397 13.23 6.67 -13.44
C LEU A 397 13.65 7.61 -12.29
N GLY A 398 12.76 8.52 -11.89
CA GLY A 398 13.01 9.58 -10.92
C GLY A 398 12.41 9.36 -9.52
N GLY A 399 11.61 8.30 -9.36
CA GLY A 399 10.91 7.96 -8.13
C GLY A 399 9.52 8.59 -8.03
N SER A 400 8.98 8.60 -6.83
CA SER A 400 7.68 9.20 -6.51
C SER A 400 7.77 10.04 -5.25
N ASP A 401 6.93 11.06 -5.18
CA ASP A 401 6.72 11.90 -4.00
C ASP A 401 5.23 11.98 -3.68
N GLU A 402 4.88 12.03 -2.39
CA GLU A 402 3.51 12.11 -1.90
C GLU A 402 3.37 13.10 -0.77
N VAL A 403 2.37 13.98 -0.89
CA VAL A 403 2.07 14.98 0.14
C VAL A 403 0.62 14.78 0.59
N GLY A 404 0.40 14.78 1.90
CA GLY A 404 -0.93 14.64 2.52
C GLY A 404 -1.12 13.35 3.32
N CYS A 405 -2.10 13.35 4.22
CA CYS A 405 -2.30 12.29 5.23
C CYS A 405 -3.17 11.12 4.77
N LEU A 406 -3.84 11.25 3.63
CA LEU A 406 -4.70 10.21 3.09
C LEU A 406 -4.06 9.75 1.80
N THR A 407 -3.01 8.96 1.86
CA THR A 407 -2.41 8.45 0.62
C THR A 407 -3.38 7.42 0.04
N PRO A 408 -3.99 7.65 -1.13
CA PRO A 408 -4.85 6.66 -1.81
C PRO A 408 -4.12 5.34 -2.11
N PHE A 409 -2.79 5.33 -1.95
CA PHE A 409 -1.92 4.25 -2.38
C PHE A 409 -1.24 3.48 -1.24
N GLY A 410 -1.67 3.62 0.04
CA GLY A 410 -1.02 2.89 1.14
C GLY A 410 -1.79 2.80 2.46
N LEU A 411 -2.43 1.65 2.65
CA LEU A 411 -2.76 0.95 3.91
C LEU A 411 -3.62 1.70 4.95
N GLY A 412 -4.84 1.17 5.12
CA GLY A 412 -5.72 1.49 6.23
C GLY A 412 -4.99 1.45 7.57
N ARG A 413 -5.07 2.55 8.32
CA ARG A 413 -4.76 2.52 9.75
C ARG A 413 -5.74 1.53 10.40
N PRO A 414 -5.30 0.52 11.17
CA PRO A 414 -6.23 -0.19 12.04
C PRO A 414 -6.89 0.85 12.93
N SER A 415 -8.22 0.91 12.87
CA SER A 415 -9.02 1.70 13.81
C SER A 415 -8.47 1.43 15.21
N PRO A 416 -8.12 2.45 16.02
CA PRO A 416 -7.66 2.19 17.36
C PRO A 416 -8.78 1.42 18.06
N ALA A 417 -8.53 0.13 18.30
CA ALA A 417 -9.47 -0.73 18.98
C ALA A 417 -9.92 0.04 20.22
N LYS A 418 -11.23 0.32 20.31
CA LYS A 418 -11.84 0.80 21.54
C LYS A 418 -11.64 -0.30 22.56
N GLY A 419 -10.48 -0.28 23.22
CA GLY A 419 -10.24 -1.06 24.41
C GLY A 419 -11.39 -0.76 25.38
N PRO A 420 -11.93 -1.78 26.07
CA PRO A 420 -12.96 -1.55 27.06
C PRO A 420 -12.40 -0.56 28.08
N SER A 421 -13.05 0.60 28.17
CA SER A 421 -12.78 1.61 29.20
C SER A 421 -13.06 0.98 30.56
N ASP A 422 -12.05 0.34 31.13
CA ASP A 422 -12.04 -0.03 32.54
C ASP A 422 -11.91 1.26 33.36
N GLY A 423 -13.07 1.73 33.79
CA GLY A 423 -13.20 2.84 34.72
C GLY A 423 -12.47 2.51 36.01
N SER A 424 -11.26 3.05 36.16
CA SER A 424 -10.60 3.19 37.45
C SER A 424 -10.41 4.67 37.77
N ALA A 425 -11.27 5.16 38.65
CA ALA A 425 -11.12 6.44 39.31
C ALA A 425 -9.84 6.43 40.18
N ALA A 426 -8.93 7.36 39.92
CA ALA A 426 -7.83 7.70 40.83
C ALA A 426 -7.83 9.20 41.13
N THR A 427 -7.76 9.49 42.42
CA THR A 427 -7.93 10.78 43.11
C THR A 427 -6.67 11.66 43.00
N PRO A 428 -6.76 13.01 43.07
CA PRO A 428 -5.63 13.88 42.79
C PRO A 428 -4.70 14.04 44.00
N SER A 429 -3.40 13.90 43.78
CA SER A 429 -2.35 14.35 44.72
C SER A 429 -1.54 15.48 44.11
N ARG A 430 -1.46 16.55 44.90
CA ARG A 430 -0.83 17.85 44.68
C ARG A 430 0.59 17.82 45.25
N SER A 431 1.57 18.45 44.59
CA SER A 431 2.74 19.22 45.11
C SER A 431 3.76 19.38 43.96
N ALA A 432 4.03 20.60 43.49
CA ALA A 432 5.20 21.46 43.82
C ALA A 432 6.55 20.85 43.46
N SER A 433 7.58 21.51 42.95
CA SER A 433 7.86 22.82 42.34
C SER A 433 9.35 22.79 42.00
N THR A 434 9.79 23.37 40.87
CA THR A 434 11.11 24.02 40.59
C THR A 434 11.20 24.07 39.05
N ASP A 435 10.85 25.15 38.38
CA ASP A 435 11.60 26.41 38.28
C ASP A 435 13.02 26.19 37.73
N GLU A 436 13.13 26.10 36.41
CA GLU A 436 14.29 26.58 35.66
C GLU A 436 13.79 27.33 34.42
N SER A 437 13.87 28.65 34.53
CA SER A 437 13.64 29.62 33.47
C SER A 437 14.69 29.51 32.36
N ARG A 438 14.25 29.31 31.11
CA ARG A 438 14.98 29.73 29.91
C ARG A 438 14.11 30.74 29.15
N GLU A 439 14.62 31.96 29.00
CA GLU A 439 14.06 32.98 28.12
C GLU A 439 14.13 32.53 26.66
N PRO A 440 13.04 32.65 25.88
CA PRO A 440 13.12 32.84 24.45
C PRO A 440 13.00 34.34 24.14
N ALA A 441 13.95 34.84 23.36
CA ALA A 441 13.94 36.19 22.82
C ALA A 441 12.78 36.39 21.83
N GLY A 442 12.11 37.54 21.94
CA GLY A 442 11.45 38.23 20.82
C GLY A 442 10.20 37.59 20.23
N HIS A 443 9.09 37.59 20.98
CA HIS A 443 7.76 37.37 20.39
C HIS A 443 7.20 38.73 19.91
N ALA A 444 7.04 38.89 18.60
CA ALA A 444 6.33 40.02 18.02
C ALA A 444 4.82 39.74 18.06
N ASP A 445 4.13 40.42 18.97
CA ASP A 445 2.67 40.37 19.13
C ASP A 445 2.02 41.32 18.11
N ILE A 446 1.62 40.78 16.95
CA ILE A 446 0.90 41.51 15.90
C ILE A 446 -0.59 41.52 16.26
N ARG A 447 -1.06 42.63 16.85
CA ARG A 447 -2.43 42.75 17.39
C ARG A 447 -3.50 43.15 16.38
N GLY A 448 -3.19 43.14 15.09
CA GLY A 448 -4.19 43.31 14.05
C GLY A 448 -3.57 43.80 12.74
N VAL A 449 -3.82 43.05 11.68
CA VAL A 449 -3.49 43.45 10.31
C VAL A 449 -4.64 44.27 9.76
N THR A 450 -4.34 45.46 9.22
CA THR A 450 -5.33 46.23 8.46
C THR A 450 -4.87 46.38 7.02
N THR A 451 -5.75 45.99 6.10
CA THR A 451 -5.55 46.13 4.66
C THR A 451 -6.43 47.26 4.14
N THR A 452 -5.82 48.20 3.42
CA THR A 452 -6.56 49.23 2.66
C THR A 452 -6.13 49.18 1.21
N VAL A 453 -7.13 49.22 0.33
CA VAL A 453 -6.96 49.29 -1.12
C VAL A 453 -7.27 50.71 -1.57
N ASP A 454 -6.30 51.36 -2.22
CA ASP A 454 -6.50 52.64 -2.91
C ASP A 454 -6.04 52.50 -4.37
N GLY A 455 -6.99 52.50 -5.29
CA GLY A 455 -6.74 52.19 -6.70
C GLY A 455 -6.21 50.76 -6.89
N GLU A 456 -5.07 50.64 -7.59
CA GLU A 456 -4.40 49.36 -7.86
C GLU A 456 -3.35 48.99 -6.79
N THR A 457 -3.25 49.76 -5.70
CA THR A 457 -2.24 49.51 -4.65
C THR A 457 -2.90 48.93 -3.39
N LEU A 458 -2.45 47.74 -2.99
CA LEU A 458 -2.76 47.15 -1.69
C LEU A 458 -1.69 47.57 -0.68
N THR A 459 -2.10 48.25 0.39
CA THR A 459 -1.19 48.55 1.51
C THR A 459 -1.58 47.70 2.72
N VAL A 460 -0.62 46.91 3.20
CA VAL A 460 -0.74 46.09 4.41
C VAL A 460 0.04 46.77 5.54
N THR A 461 -0.65 47.09 6.63
CA THR A 461 0.00 47.61 7.85
C THR A 461 -0.08 46.54 8.93
N LEU A 462 1.08 46.14 9.44
CA LEU A 462 1.26 45.17 10.52
C LEU A 462 1.30 45.85 11.89
#